data_AF-A0A929L998-F1
#
_entry.id   AF-A0A929L998-F1
#
_cell.length_a   1.000
_cell.length_b   1.000
_cell.length_c   1.000
_cell.angle_alpha   90.00
_cell.angle_beta   90.00
_cell.angle_gamma   90.00
#
_symmetry.space_group_name_H-M   'P 1'
#
loop_
_entity.id
_entity.type
_entity.pdbx_description
1 polymer ?
#
loop_
_entity_poly.entity_id
_entity_poly.type
_entity_poly.pdbx_seq_one_letter_code
_entity_poly.pdbx_strand_id
1 'polypeptide(L)'
;MTPKQLLFNLIIQSVMQSLFLVFYFESQHRKRDFMIFMLVFDVLLFPINQWLTSMGIFIRNFLNMVVLVITGRIVFYKLSWKKILIGILLYEVCLILAEMLAIFPTVSFPSLMADRMDVVYLIANCTLAIIMYLMLWLFSSPFRQVTKAAPAVSCLLLNLISTGLCILGSINPLNVKRFEIDYFISLALLVAINGFTLYLLIKTIKSSSHQKAIDEIRKVYQMQVEDYLINQKEEENLRKLRHDLLNFIQSAEDCSIPSVTAHIIKDPNRTEEKTVTFHCGE
;
A
#
# COMPACT_ATOMS: atom_id res chain seq x y z
N MET A 1 25.30 13.92 -24.58
CA MET A 1 23.94 13.48 -24.96
C MET A 1 23.25 14.57 -25.76
N THR A 2 22.59 14.22 -26.87
CA THR A 2 21.91 15.21 -27.71
C THR A 2 20.53 15.58 -27.14
N PRO A 3 20.00 16.78 -27.41
CA PRO A 3 18.65 17.18 -26.98
C PRO A 3 17.56 16.20 -27.46
N LYS A 4 17.74 15.61 -28.64
CA LYS A 4 16.84 14.61 -29.22
C LYS A 4 16.80 13.31 -28.40
N GLN A 5 17.96 12.83 -27.94
CA GLN A 5 18.04 11.64 -27.08
C GLN A 5 17.40 11.88 -25.71
N LEU A 6 17.56 13.09 -25.15
CA LEU A 6 16.91 13.47 -23.90
C LEU A 6 15.39 13.47 -24.03
N LEU A 7 14.87 14.12 -25.07
CA LEU A 7 13.44 14.15 -25.34
C LEU A 7 12.88 12.73 -25.52
N PHE A 8 13.57 11.89 -26.28
CA PHE A 8 13.15 10.50 -26.49
C PHE A 8 13.08 9.70 -25.18
N ASN A 9 14.07 9.85 -24.30
CA ASN A 9 14.07 9.19 -23.00
C ASN A 9 12.93 9.68 -22.09
N LEU A 10 12.66 10.99 -22.07
CA LEU A 10 11.55 11.55 -21.30
C LEU A 10 10.21 11.01 -21.79
N ILE A 11 9.99 10.95 -23.10
CA ILE A 11 8.76 10.39 -23.68
C ILE A 11 8.59 8.92 -23.28
N ILE A 12 9.65 8.10 -23.35
CA ILE A 12 9.57 6.70 -22.93
C ILE A 12 9.20 6.59 -21.45
N GLN A 13 9.82 7.39 -20.59
CA GLN A 13 9.52 7.40 -19.16
C GLN A 13 8.07 7.81 -18.90
N SER A 14 7.60 8.89 -19.54
CA SER A 14 6.22 9.36 -19.48
C SER A 14 5.23 8.26 -19.90
N VAL A 15 5.54 7.51 -20.98
CA VAL A 15 4.71 6.37 -21.43
C VAL A 15 4.64 5.29 -20.37
N MET A 16 5.79 4.84 -19.85
CA MET A 16 5.83 3.77 -18.85
C MET A 16 5.09 4.17 -17.56
N GLN A 17 5.34 5.38 -17.07
CA GLN A 17 4.73 5.95 -15.86
C GLN A 17 3.21 6.10 -16.02
N SER A 18 2.76 6.60 -17.17
CA SER A 18 1.34 6.76 -17.47
C SER A 18 0.63 5.42 -17.62
N LEU A 19 1.25 4.43 -18.27
CA LEU A 19 0.70 3.08 -18.39
C LEU A 19 0.54 2.44 -17.01
N PHE A 20 1.54 2.58 -16.13
CA PHE A 20 1.46 2.06 -14.76
C PHE A 20 0.21 2.58 -14.05
N LEU A 21 -0.01 3.89 -14.03
CA LEU A 21 -1.15 4.50 -13.32
C LEU A 21 -2.49 4.08 -13.93
N VAL A 22 -2.60 4.08 -15.26
CA VAL A 22 -3.85 3.71 -15.96
C VAL A 22 -4.22 2.24 -15.73
N PHE A 23 -3.23 1.34 -15.75
CA PHE A 23 -3.46 -0.08 -15.49
C PHE A 23 -3.71 -0.36 -14.02
N TYR A 24 -2.95 0.25 -13.10
CA TYR A 24 -3.12 0.06 -11.67
C TYR A 24 -4.50 0.49 -11.18
N PHE A 25 -5.00 1.63 -11.67
CA PHE A 25 -6.33 2.12 -11.29
C PHE A 25 -7.48 1.51 -12.11
N GLU A 26 -7.18 0.66 -13.09
CA GLU A 26 -8.14 0.05 -14.00
C GLU A 26 -9.09 1.09 -14.63
N SER A 27 -8.51 2.12 -15.25
CA SER A 27 -9.29 3.21 -15.85
C SER A 27 -10.39 2.68 -16.79
N GLN A 28 -11.61 3.24 -16.66
CA GLN A 28 -12.71 3.04 -17.59
C GLN A 28 -12.42 3.69 -18.96
N HIS A 29 -11.68 4.81 -18.96
CA HIS A 29 -11.33 5.59 -20.15
C HIS A 29 -9.82 5.57 -20.41
N ARG A 30 -9.25 4.37 -20.55
CA ARG A 30 -7.79 4.13 -20.60
C ARG A 30 -7.02 5.10 -21.50
N LYS A 31 -7.50 5.34 -22.73
CA LYS A 31 -6.82 6.22 -23.69
C LYS A 31 -6.80 7.68 -23.22
N ARG A 32 -7.93 8.20 -22.75
CA ARG A 32 -8.03 9.60 -22.28
C ARG A 32 -7.15 9.80 -21.06
N ASP A 33 -7.28 8.91 -20.08
CA ASP A 33 -6.57 9.05 -18.80
C ASP A 33 -5.06 8.86 -18.98
N PHE A 34 -4.64 7.96 -19.88
CA PHE A 34 -3.25 7.84 -20.32
C PHE A 34 -2.70 9.16 -20.88
N MET A 35 -3.44 9.80 -21.79
CA MET A 35 -3.01 11.07 -22.39
C MET A 35 -2.94 12.20 -21.35
N ILE A 36 -3.82 12.21 -20.35
CA ILE A 36 -3.76 13.18 -19.25
C ILE A 36 -2.46 12.99 -18.44
N PHE A 37 -2.14 11.76 -18.04
CA PHE A 37 -0.91 11.51 -17.29
C PHE A 37 0.34 11.79 -18.12
N MET A 38 0.36 11.42 -19.41
CA MET A 38 1.44 11.76 -20.33
C MET A 38 1.70 13.27 -20.34
N LEU A 39 0.64 14.06 -20.49
CA LEU A 39 0.74 15.52 -20.51
C LEU A 39 1.23 16.06 -19.16
N VAL A 40 0.75 15.51 -18.05
CA VAL A 40 1.22 15.88 -16.70
C VAL A 40 2.71 15.56 -16.53
N PHE A 41 3.21 14.42 -17.01
CA PHE A 41 4.64 14.12 -16.93
C PHE A 41 5.47 15.03 -17.83
N ASP A 42 5.13 15.13 -19.12
CA ASP A 42 5.96 15.81 -20.11
C ASP A 42 5.90 17.34 -20.03
N VAL A 43 4.74 17.92 -19.68
CA VAL A 43 4.52 19.38 -19.69
C VAL A 43 4.62 20.00 -18.30
N LEU A 44 4.33 19.23 -17.24
CA LEU A 44 4.33 19.75 -15.87
C LEU A 44 5.50 19.20 -15.05
N LEU A 45 5.56 17.89 -14.81
CA LEU A 45 6.50 17.31 -13.86
C LEU A 45 7.95 17.35 -14.34
N PHE A 46 8.27 16.94 -15.57
CA PHE A 46 9.65 16.98 -16.06
C PHE A 46 10.21 18.40 -16.15
N PRO A 47 9.47 19.41 -16.68
CA PRO A 47 9.95 20.79 -16.67
C PRO A 47 10.14 21.35 -15.26
N ILE A 48 9.19 21.10 -14.35
CA ILE A 48 9.31 21.51 -12.94
C ILE A 48 10.54 20.86 -12.30
N ASN A 49 10.78 19.57 -12.55
CA ASN A 49 11.94 18.85 -12.01
C ASN A 49 13.27 19.41 -12.52
N GLN A 50 13.32 19.89 -13.77
CA GLN A 50 14.50 20.57 -14.33
C GLN A 50 14.70 21.95 -13.71
N TRP A 51 13.62 22.70 -13.48
CA TRP A 51 13.69 24.04 -12.87
C TRP A 51 14.05 23.99 -11.38
N LEU A 52 13.54 22.98 -10.68
CA LEU A 52 13.81 22.73 -9.26
C LEU A 52 15.05 21.85 -9.04
N THR A 53 16.01 21.83 -9.97
CA THR A 53 17.30 21.14 -9.81
C THR A 53 18.12 21.65 -8.62
N SER A 54 17.82 22.85 -8.13
CA SER A 54 18.41 23.44 -6.92
C SER A 54 17.73 23.01 -5.61
N MET A 55 16.50 22.47 -5.67
CA MET A 55 15.78 22.00 -4.48
C MET A 55 16.30 20.62 -4.03
N GLY A 56 16.22 20.37 -2.71
CA GLY A 56 16.54 19.06 -2.14
C GLY A 56 15.67 17.95 -2.74
N ILE A 57 16.25 16.75 -2.88
CA ILE A 57 15.62 15.59 -3.55
C ILE A 57 14.27 15.23 -2.91
N PHE A 58 14.11 15.47 -1.61
CA PHE A 58 12.87 15.24 -0.86
C PHE A 58 11.75 16.18 -1.27
N ILE A 59 12.03 17.49 -1.35
CA ILE A 59 11.03 18.51 -1.68
C ILE A 59 10.49 18.26 -3.09
N ARG A 60 11.39 17.95 -4.03
CA ARG A 60 11.02 17.66 -5.42
C ARG A 60 10.09 16.45 -5.52
N ASN A 61 10.45 15.33 -4.86
CA ASN A 61 9.61 14.13 -4.89
C ASN A 61 8.28 14.33 -4.13
N PHE A 62 8.28 15.09 -3.03
CA PHE A 62 7.04 15.46 -2.34
C PHE A 62 6.10 16.27 -3.24
N LEU A 63 6.61 17.24 -3.98
CA LEU A 63 5.82 18.02 -4.94
C LEU A 63 5.25 17.14 -6.07
N ASN A 64 6.08 16.26 -6.64
CA ASN A 64 5.64 15.31 -7.67
C ASN A 64 4.50 14.42 -7.15
N MET A 65 4.65 13.90 -5.94
CA MET A 65 3.63 13.10 -5.28
C MET A 65 2.33 13.89 -5.09
N VAL A 66 2.39 15.13 -4.58
CA VAL A 66 1.22 15.98 -4.37
C VAL A 66 0.49 16.25 -5.69
N VAL A 67 1.22 16.60 -6.75
CA VAL A 67 0.65 16.82 -8.09
C VAL A 67 -0.04 15.56 -8.59
N LEU A 68 0.63 14.40 -8.51
CA LEU A 68 0.05 13.13 -8.94
C LEU A 68 -1.19 12.75 -8.13
N VAL A 69 -1.23 13.05 -6.83
CA VAL A 69 -2.39 12.79 -5.97
C VAL A 69 -3.57 13.67 -6.39
N ILE A 70 -3.32 14.95 -6.67
CA ILE A 70 -4.36 15.88 -7.16
C ILE A 70 -4.87 15.42 -8.54
N THR A 71 -3.96 15.14 -9.48
CA THR A 71 -4.32 14.64 -10.82
C THR A 71 -5.09 13.33 -10.72
N GLY A 72 -4.61 12.37 -9.94
CA GLY A 72 -5.28 11.10 -9.69
C GLY A 72 -6.67 11.30 -9.10
N ARG A 73 -6.85 12.27 -8.20
CA ARG A 73 -8.17 12.59 -7.63
C ARG A 73 -9.13 13.18 -8.66
N ILE A 74 -8.66 14.01 -9.57
CA ILE A 74 -9.47 14.60 -10.65
C ILE A 74 -9.87 13.51 -11.65
N VAL A 75 -8.90 12.71 -12.12
CA VAL A 75 -9.11 11.67 -13.14
C VAL A 75 -9.94 10.51 -12.60
N PHE A 76 -9.63 10.05 -11.39
CA PHE A 76 -10.26 8.91 -10.74
C PHE A 76 -11.18 9.32 -9.57
N TYR A 77 -12.04 10.31 -9.79
CA TYR A 77 -12.92 10.86 -8.76
C TYR A 77 -13.84 9.82 -8.08
N LYS A 78 -14.16 8.71 -8.76
CA LYS A 78 -14.95 7.59 -8.22
C LYS A 78 -14.18 6.70 -7.24
N LEU A 79 -12.85 6.70 -7.29
CA LEU A 79 -12.02 5.91 -6.37
C LEU A 79 -11.89 6.62 -5.03
N SER A 80 -11.73 5.83 -3.96
CA SER A 80 -11.46 6.38 -2.63
C SER A 80 -10.08 7.04 -2.59
N TRP A 81 -9.96 8.14 -1.84
CA TRP A 81 -8.68 8.86 -1.65
C TRP A 81 -7.55 7.92 -1.21
N LYS A 82 -7.85 6.96 -0.31
CA LYS A 82 -6.90 5.97 0.18
C LYS A 82 -6.33 5.10 -0.94
N LYS A 83 -7.15 4.67 -1.89
CA LYS A 83 -6.70 3.86 -3.03
C LYS A 83 -5.78 4.65 -3.94
N ILE A 84 -6.12 5.91 -4.19
CA ILE A 84 -5.32 6.84 -5.01
C ILE A 84 -3.95 7.05 -4.36
N LEU A 85 -3.93 7.35 -3.06
CA LEU A 85 -2.71 7.56 -2.30
C LEU A 85 -1.80 6.33 -2.34
N ILE A 86 -2.32 5.13 -2.11
CA ILE A 86 -1.53 3.88 -2.15
C ILE A 86 -0.95 3.64 -3.55
N GLY A 87 -1.74 3.84 -4.61
CA GLY A 87 -1.23 3.65 -5.97
C GLY A 87 -0.09 4.59 -6.32
N ILE A 88 -0.17 5.83 -5.86
CA ILE A 88 0.88 6.83 -6.09
C ILE A 88 2.11 6.56 -5.22
N LEU A 89 1.93 6.14 -3.97
CA LEU A 89 3.04 5.68 -3.13
C LEU A 89 3.76 4.47 -3.73
N LEU A 90 3.00 3.51 -4.25
CA LEU A 90 3.58 2.35 -4.93
C LEU A 90 4.34 2.76 -6.20
N TYR A 91 3.80 3.72 -6.95
CA TYR A 91 4.48 4.33 -8.08
C TYR A 91 5.82 4.99 -7.68
N GLU A 92 5.85 5.79 -6.62
CA GLU A 92 7.06 6.44 -6.12
C GLU A 92 8.11 5.42 -5.65
N VAL A 93 7.68 4.33 -5.01
CA VAL A 93 8.57 3.20 -4.68
C VAL A 93 9.19 2.59 -5.94
N CYS A 94 8.42 2.42 -7.02
CA CYS A 94 8.96 1.91 -8.29
C CYS A 94 10.08 2.81 -8.83
N LEU A 95 9.87 4.13 -8.81
CA LEU A 95 10.86 5.10 -9.29
C LEU A 95 12.16 5.01 -8.50
N ILE A 96 12.06 5.00 -7.16
CA ILE A 96 13.22 4.97 -6.27
C ILE A 96 14.01 3.67 -6.42
N LEU A 97 13.33 2.53 -6.51
CA LEU A 97 13.98 1.23 -6.76
C LEU A 97 14.66 1.20 -8.12
N ALA A 98 14.01 1.75 -9.15
CA ALA A 98 14.58 1.83 -10.50
C ALA A 98 15.84 2.71 -10.51
N GLU A 99 15.82 3.85 -9.82
CA GLU A 99 16.95 4.76 -9.72
C GLU A 99 18.12 4.12 -8.98
N MET A 100 17.88 3.45 -7.84
CA MET A 100 18.94 2.74 -7.11
C MET A 100 19.61 1.65 -7.94
N LEU A 101 18.83 0.84 -8.65
CA LEU A 101 19.35 -0.23 -9.49
C LEU A 101 20.04 0.32 -10.75
N ALA A 102 19.57 1.44 -11.30
CA ALA A 102 20.20 2.09 -12.45
C ALA A 102 21.53 2.77 -12.09
N ILE A 103 21.69 3.25 -10.85
CA ILE A 103 22.94 3.85 -10.37
C ILE A 103 24.02 2.77 -10.11
N PHE A 104 23.63 1.55 -9.73
CA PHE A 104 24.58 0.49 -9.39
C PHE A 104 25.69 0.27 -10.46
N PRO A 105 25.38 0.10 -11.77
CA PRO A 105 26.40 -0.01 -12.81
C PRO A 105 27.35 1.19 -12.89
N THR A 106 26.84 2.40 -12.63
CA THR A 106 27.66 3.63 -12.71
C THR A 106 28.66 3.73 -11.56
N VAL A 107 28.31 3.20 -10.38
CA VAL A 107 29.18 3.18 -9.21
C VAL A 107 30.17 2.00 -9.27
N SER A 108 29.70 0.82 -9.72
CA SER A 108 30.53 -0.39 -9.77
C SER A 108 31.48 -0.44 -10.97
N PHE A 109 31.14 0.22 -12.09
CA PHE A 109 31.94 0.20 -13.33
C PHE A 109 32.12 1.62 -13.92
N PRO A 110 32.73 2.57 -13.16
CA PRO A 110 32.76 3.98 -13.54
C PRO A 110 33.51 4.23 -14.85
N SER A 111 34.63 3.52 -15.09
CA SER A 111 35.42 3.65 -16.33
C SER A 111 34.70 3.13 -17.58
N LEU A 112 33.77 2.18 -17.43
CA LEU A 112 32.99 1.62 -18.54
C LEU A 112 31.77 2.50 -18.88
N MET A 113 31.24 3.21 -17.87
CA MET A 113 29.98 3.96 -17.96
C MET A 113 30.17 5.47 -18.18
N ALA A 114 31.36 6.03 -17.91
CA ALA A 114 31.62 7.47 -18.01
C ALA A 114 31.24 8.09 -19.36
N ASP A 115 31.49 7.39 -20.47
CA ASP A 115 31.22 7.88 -21.82
C ASP A 115 29.93 7.31 -22.45
N ARG A 116 29.23 6.40 -21.76
CA ARG A 116 28.08 5.64 -22.29
C ARG A 116 26.77 5.98 -21.59
N MET A 117 26.47 7.27 -21.51
CA MET A 117 25.24 7.74 -20.87
C MET A 117 23.97 7.20 -21.54
N ASP A 118 24.01 6.97 -22.85
CA ASP A 118 22.94 6.29 -23.61
C ASP A 118 22.61 4.89 -23.08
N VAL A 119 23.64 4.10 -22.74
CA VAL A 119 23.48 2.77 -22.13
C VAL A 119 22.93 2.89 -20.72
N VAL A 120 23.35 3.88 -19.94
CA VAL A 120 22.83 4.13 -18.58
C VAL A 120 21.32 4.44 -18.62
N TYR A 121 20.88 5.30 -19.53
CA TYR A 121 19.46 5.61 -19.69
C TYR A 121 18.64 4.42 -20.19
N LEU A 122 19.20 3.61 -21.10
CA LEU A 122 18.54 2.39 -21.57
C LEU A 122 18.33 1.41 -20.40
N ILE A 123 19.37 1.17 -19.60
CA ILE A 123 19.30 0.32 -18.41
C ILE A 123 18.26 0.87 -17.44
N ALA A 124 18.27 2.18 -17.17
CA ALA A 124 17.30 2.81 -16.28
C ALA A 124 15.85 2.58 -16.75
N ASN A 125 15.58 2.78 -18.04
CA ASN A 125 14.24 2.59 -18.62
C ASN A 125 13.81 1.11 -18.59
N CYS A 126 14.71 0.18 -18.93
CA CYS A 126 14.42 -1.25 -18.84
C CYS A 126 14.14 -1.68 -17.39
N THR A 127 14.93 -1.19 -16.43
CA THR A 127 14.77 -1.48 -15.00
C THR A 127 13.43 -0.94 -14.49
N LEU A 128 13.09 0.30 -14.86
CA LEU A 128 11.82 0.93 -14.53
C LEU A 128 10.63 0.10 -15.05
N ALA A 129 10.69 -0.32 -16.31
CA ALA A 129 9.64 -1.16 -16.92
C ALA A 129 9.45 -2.48 -16.18
N ILE A 130 10.55 -3.17 -15.84
CA ILE A 130 10.51 -4.44 -15.11
C ILE A 130 9.88 -4.25 -13.73
N ILE A 131 10.30 -3.23 -12.99
CA ILE A 131 9.78 -2.97 -11.63
C ILE A 131 8.30 -2.60 -11.69
N MET A 132 7.90 -1.71 -12.59
CA MET A 132 6.50 -1.32 -12.76
C MET A 132 5.62 -2.51 -13.14
N TYR A 133 6.08 -3.37 -14.05
CA TYR A 133 5.38 -4.60 -14.41
C TYR A 133 5.23 -5.55 -13.21
N LEU A 134 6.32 -5.77 -12.46
CA LEU A 134 6.32 -6.65 -11.30
C LEU A 134 5.38 -6.13 -10.19
N MET A 135 5.35 -4.81 -9.96
CA MET A 135 4.45 -4.19 -9.00
C MET A 135 3.00 -4.27 -9.45
N LEU A 136 2.70 -4.07 -10.74
CA LEU A 136 1.36 -4.33 -11.27
C LEU A 136 0.95 -5.79 -11.08
N TRP A 137 1.83 -6.74 -11.35
CA TRP A 137 1.54 -8.17 -11.18
C TRP A 137 1.27 -8.54 -9.72
N LEU A 138 2.08 -8.05 -8.78
CA LEU A 138 1.94 -8.35 -7.35
C LEU A 138 0.75 -7.64 -6.69
N PHE A 139 0.45 -6.39 -7.08
CA PHE A 139 -0.47 -5.52 -6.34
C PHE A 139 -1.82 -5.24 -7.05
N SER A 140 -2.01 -5.66 -8.31
CA SER A 140 -3.26 -5.38 -9.05
C SER A 140 -4.50 -6.11 -8.52
N SER A 141 -4.36 -7.28 -7.89
CA SER A 141 -5.49 -8.09 -7.40
C SER A 141 -5.70 -8.04 -5.87
N PRO A 142 -4.66 -8.21 -5.01
CA PRO A 142 -4.86 -8.37 -3.56
C PRO A 142 -5.20 -7.07 -2.82
N PHE A 143 -4.70 -5.93 -3.32
CA PHE A 143 -4.87 -4.64 -2.63
C PHE A 143 -6.24 -3.99 -2.81
N ARG A 144 -7.08 -4.57 -3.67
CA ARG A 144 -8.44 -4.10 -3.97
C ARG A 144 -9.38 -4.14 -2.75
N GLN A 145 -9.08 -5.00 -1.76
CA GLN A 145 -9.94 -5.24 -0.59
C GLN A 145 -9.44 -4.62 0.72
N VAL A 146 -8.21 -4.09 0.77
CA VAL A 146 -7.56 -3.71 2.03
C VAL A 146 -7.80 -2.23 2.37
N THR A 147 -9.04 -1.90 2.72
CA THR A 147 -9.39 -0.53 3.18
C THR A 147 -9.02 -0.30 4.66
N LYS A 148 -8.98 -1.36 5.47
CA LYS A 148 -8.70 -1.30 6.91
C LYS A 148 -7.20 -1.10 7.23
N ALA A 149 -6.28 -1.70 6.47
CA ALA A 149 -4.83 -1.54 6.69
C ALA A 149 -4.19 -0.45 5.81
N ALA A 150 -4.97 0.30 5.03
CA ALA A 150 -4.49 1.36 4.15
C ALA A 150 -3.56 2.40 4.83
N PRO A 151 -3.82 2.87 6.06
CA PRO A 151 -2.92 3.80 6.73
C PRO A 151 -1.56 3.16 7.04
N ALA A 152 -1.55 1.94 7.59
CA ALA A 152 -0.32 1.23 7.93
C ALA A 152 0.53 0.94 6.68
N VAL A 153 -0.11 0.51 5.59
CA VAL A 153 0.60 0.30 4.31
C VAL A 153 1.12 1.61 3.74
N SER A 154 0.33 2.68 3.76
CA SER A 154 0.78 3.99 3.25
C SER A 154 1.99 4.50 4.01
N CYS A 155 2.02 4.32 5.34
CA CYS A 155 3.18 4.69 6.16
C CYS A 155 4.40 3.82 5.88
N LEU A 156 4.21 2.51 5.68
CA LEU A 156 5.30 1.60 5.31
C LEU A 156 5.89 1.96 3.93
N LEU A 157 5.04 2.29 2.95
CA LEU A 157 5.49 2.76 1.64
C LEU A 157 6.22 4.11 1.73
N LEU A 158 5.68 5.07 2.49
CA LEU A 158 6.36 6.35 2.76
C LEU A 158 7.73 6.14 3.40
N ASN A 159 7.84 5.21 4.34
CA ASN A 159 9.10 4.88 4.99
C ASN A 159 10.12 4.31 4.00
N LEU A 160 9.68 3.41 3.12
CA LEU A 160 10.51 2.85 2.06
C LEU A 160 10.99 3.94 1.09
N ILE A 161 10.10 4.84 0.68
CA ILE A 161 10.42 6.01 -0.15
C ILE A 161 11.46 6.88 0.54
N SER A 162 11.22 7.29 1.79
CA SER A 162 12.15 8.16 2.51
C SER A 162 13.52 7.51 2.72
N THR A 163 13.55 6.21 3.03
CA THR A 163 14.81 5.46 3.18
C THR A 163 15.57 5.40 1.86
N GLY A 164 14.88 5.11 0.76
CA GLY A 164 15.51 5.07 -0.54
C GLY A 164 16.03 6.43 -1.02
N LEU A 165 15.29 7.52 -0.75
CA LEU A 165 15.77 8.87 -1.01
C LEU A 165 17.01 9.23 -0.18
N CYS A 166 17.10 8.78 1.09
CA CYS A 166 18.32 8.93 1.89
C CYS A 166 19.51 8.22 1.23
N ILE A 167 19.34 6.96 0.82
CA ILE A 167 20.39 6.17 0.16
C ILE A 167 20.85 6.87 -1.14
N LEU A 168 19.90 7.30 -1.97
CA LEU A 168 20.19 8.03 -3.21
C LEU A 168 20.93 9.35 -2.94
N GLY A 169 20.53 10.07 -1.89
CA GLY A 169 21.21 11.28 -1.43
C GLY A 169 22.65 11.04 -0.96
N SER A 170 22.92 9.92 -0.29
CA SER A 170 24.25 9.56 0.22
C SER A 170 25.21 9.09 -0.88
N ILE A 171 24.70 8.36 -1.88
CA ILE A 171 25.53 7.72 -2.91
C ILE A 171 25.81 8.66 -4.08
N ASN A 172 24.96 9.67 -4.32
CA ASN A 172 25.10 10.54 -5.48
C ASN A 172 26.25 11.57 -5.29
N PRO A 173 27.38 11.44 -5.99
CA PRO A 173 28.55 12.30 -5.82
C PRO A 173 28.29 13.77 -6.20
N LEU A 174 27.22 14.06 -6.96
CA LEU A 174 26.82 15.42 -7.34
C LEU A 174 26.12 16.18 -6.21
N ASN A 175 25.67 15.50 -5.15
CA ASN A 175 24.86 16.08 -4.08
C ASN A 175 25.54 16.13 -2.71
N VAL A 176 26.81 15.68 -2.59
CA VAL A 176 27.51 15.50 -1.29
C VAL A 176 27.50 16.76 -0.42
N LYS A 177 27.68 17.95 -1.00
CA LYS A 177 27.64 19.23 -0.25
C LYS A 177 26.24 19.66 0.19
N ARG A 178 25.19 19.21 -0.48
CA ARG A 178 23.79 19.49 -0.12
C ARG A 178 23.25 18.45 0.87
N PHE A 179 23.83 17.24 0.84
CA PHE A 179 23.47 16.16 1.73
C PHE A 179 23.65 16.54 3.20
N GLU A 180 24.68 17.29 3.61
CA GLU A 180 24.90 17.62 5.03
C GLU A 180 23.74 18.38 5.70
N ILE A 181 23.10 19.32 5.00
CA ILE A 181 21.96 20.11 5.54
C ILE A 181 20.66 19.30 5.41
N ASP A 182 20.45 18.65 4.26
CA ASP A 182 19.26 17.83 4.01
C ASP A 182 19.26 16.55 4.86
N TYR A 183 20.43 16.06 5.32
CA TYR A 183 20.58 14.81 6.06
C TYR A 183 19.85 14.82 7.38
N PHE A 184 19.99 15.89 8.18
CA PHE A 184 19.31 15.99 9.48
C PHE A 184 17.80 16.09 9.33
N ILE A 185 17.33 16.83 8.31
CA ILE A 185 15.90 16.94 7.98
C ILE A 185 15.36 15.56 7.55
N SER A 186 16.12 14.86 6.71
CA SER A 186 15.77 13.53 6.22
C SER A 186 15.74 12.51 7.35
N LEU A 187 16.72 12.55 8.27
CA LEU A 187 16.79 11.69 9.44
C LEU A 187 15.62 11.95 10.38
N ALA A 188 15.28 13.22 10.65
CA ALA A 188 14.13 13.59 11.46
C ALA A 188 12.81 13.12 10.85
N LEU A 189 12.64 13.28 9.53
CA LEU A 189 11.49 12.76 8.79
C LEU A 189 11.41 11.24 8.87
N LEU A 190 12.54 10.54 8.71
CA LEU A 190 12.63 9.09 8.81
C LEU A 190 12.21 8.61 10.21
N VAL A 191 12.71 9.25 11.26
CA VAL A 191 12.37 8.92 12.65
C VAL A 191 10.88 9.15 12.91
N ALA A 192 10.31 10.25 12.43
CA ALA A 192 8.89 10.54 12.57
C ALA A 192 8.01 9.49 11.84
N ILE A 193 8.35 9.16 10.58
CA ILE A 193 7.63 8.17 9.78
C ILE A 193 7.77 6.77 10.40
N ASN A 194 8.97 6.39 10.86
CA ASN A 194 9.20 5.12 11.53
C ASN A 194 8.43 5.01 12.85
N GLY A 195 8.44 6.06 13.68
CA GLY A 195 7.69 6.10 14.93
C GLY A 195 6.18 5.97 14.70
N PHE A 196 5.65 6.67 13.68
CA PHE A 196 4.24 6.56 13.31
C PHE A 196 3.90 5.18 12.71
N THR A 197 4.78 4.61 11.90
CA THR A 197 4.63 3.25 11.35
C THR A 197 4.61 2.22 12.48
N LEU A 198 5.53 2.32 13.45
CA LEU A 198 5.59 1.45 14.61
C LEU A 198 4.29 1.55 15.45
N TYR A 199 3.80 2.77 15.69
CA TYR A 199 2.54 2.99 16.37
C TYR A 199 1.37 2.29 15.65
N LEU A 200 1.25 2.46 14.32
CA LEU A 200 0.22 1.82 13.53
C LEU A 200 0.37 0.29 13.51
N LEU A 201 1.60 -0.22 13.46
CA LEU A 201 1.88 -1.65 13.50
C LEU A 201 1.48 -2.25 14.85
N ILE A 202 1.84 -1.60 15.97
CA ILE A 202 1.44 -2.01 17.32
C ILE A 202 -0.09 -2.02 17.46
N LYS A 203 -0.77 -0.97 16.98
CA LYS A 203 -2.23 -0.90 17.00
C LYS A 203 -2.87 -2.02 16.18
N THR A 204 -2.30 -2.30 15.00
CA THR A 204 -2.79 -3.36 14.10
C THR A 204 -2.54 -4.75 14.69
N ILE A 205 -1.36 -4.99 15.28
CA ILE A 205 -1.03 -6.25 15.96
C ILE A 205 -1.97 -6.47 17.15
N LYS A 206 -2.17 -5.46 18.00
CA LYS A 206 -3.11 -5.54 19.14
C LYS A 206 -4.53 -5.87 18.66
N SER A 207 -5.02 -5.19 17.63
CA SER A 207 -6.34 -5.46 17.06
C SER A 207 -6.43 -6.86 16.44
N SER A 208 -5.42 -7.32 15.71
CA SER A 208 -5.39 -8.66 15.11
C SER A 208 -5.30 -9.79 16.15
N SER A 209 -4.57 -9.56 17.24
CA SER A 209 -4.46 -10.49 18.37
C SER A 209 -5.79 -10.59 19.11
N HIS A 210 -6.49 -9.46 19.26
CA HIS A 210 -7.82 -9.43 19.87
C HIS A 210 -8.84 -10.16 18.99
N GLN A 211 -8.81 -9.93 17.67
CA GLN A 211 -9.68 -10.60 16.72
C GLN A 211 -9.46 -12.12 16.72
N LYS A 212 -8.20 -12.58 16.72
CA LYS A 212 -7.86 -14.01 16.79
C LYS A 212 -8.36 -14.65 18.09
N ALA A 213 -8.22 -13.97 19.22
CA ALA A 213 -8.73 -14.46 20.49
C ALA A 213 -10.25 -14.59 20.47
N ILE A 214 -10.97 -13.60 19.91
CA ILE A 214 -12.43 -13.65 19.73
C ILE A 214 -12.83 -14.82 18.81
N ASP A 215 -12.12 -15.03 17.71
CA ASP A 215 -12.40 -16.13 16.77
C ASP A 215 -12.14 -17.52 17.38
N GLU A 216 -11.09 -17.68 18.19
CA GLU A 216 -10.82 -18.93 18.92
C GLU A 216 -11.90 -19.20 19.96
N ILE A 217 -12.32 -18.18 20.72
CA ILE A 217 -13.40 -18.31 21.71
C ILE A 217 -14.71 -18.67 21.02
N ARG A 218 -15.01 -18.07 19.86
CA ARG A 218 -16.18 -18.42 19.05
C ARG A 218 -16.15 -19.89 18.61
N LYS A 219 -15.00 -20.41 18.19
CA LYS A 219 -14.85 -21.83 17.81
C LYS A 219 -15.08 -22.75 19.00
N VAL A 220 -14.48 -22.45 20.15
CA VAL A 220 -14.68 -23.24 21.38
C VAL A 220 -16.15 -23.23 21.78
N TYR A 221 -16.83 -22.09 21.65
CA TYR A 221 -18.25 -21.98 21.94
C TYR A 221 -19.12 -22.78 20.97
N GLN A 222 -18.83 -22.75 19.66
CA GLN A 222 -19.53 -23.57 18.67
C GLN A 222 -19.42 -25.06 19.00
N MET A 223 -18.21 -25.53 19.37
CA MET A 223 -18.01 -26.92 19.80
C MET A 223 -18.82 -27.27 21.05
N GLN A 224 -18.90 -26.35 22.02
CA GLN A 224 -19.68 -26.57 23.25
C GLN A 224 -21.19 -26.57 23.01
N VAL A 225 -21.69 -25.75 22.08
CA VAL A 225 -23.11 -25.76 21.68
C VAL A 225 -23.46 -27.02 20.90
N GLU A 226 -22.59 -27.48 20.00
CA GLU A 226 -22.77 -28.75 19.30
C GLU A 226 -22.77 -29.94 20.28
N ASP A 227 -21.82 -29.99 21.21
CA ASP A 227 -21.76 -31.01 22.27
C ASP A 227 -23.03 -31.00 23.13
N TYR A 228 -23.56 -29.82 23.46
CA TYR A 228 -24.81 -29.67 24.18
C TYR A 228 -26.01 -30.22 23.40
N LEU A 229 -26.12 -29.88 22.11
CA LEU A 229 -27.20 -30.32 21.23
C LEU A 229 -27.20 -31.84 21.03
N ILE A 230 -26.02 -32.46 21.03
CA ILE A 230 -25.85 -33.91 20.88
C ILE A 230 -26.15 -34.63 22.21
N ASN A 231 -25.67 -34.10 23.34
CA ASN A 231 -25.69 -34.81 24.63
C ASN A 231 -26.84 -34.46 25.57
N GLN A 232 -27.81 -33.62 25.14
CA GLN A 232 -29.00 -33.22 25.92
C GLN A 232 -28.67 -32.79 27.37
N LYS A 233 -27.61 -32.00 27.55
CA LYS A 233 -27.22 -31.49 28.87
C LYS A 233 -28.29 -30.55 29.45
N GLU A 234 -28.28 -30.34 30.77
CA GLU A 234 -29.24 -29.47 31.47
C GLU A 234 -29.29 -28.05 30.89
N GLU A 235 -30.50 -27.53 30.68
CA GLU A 235 -30.80 -26.20 30.12
C GLU A 235 -30.14 -25.04 30.89
N GLU A 236 -29.92 -25.23 32.18
CA GLU A 236 -29.27 -24.24 33.05
C GLU A 236 -27.79 -24.01 32.69
N ASN A 237 -27.09 -25.04 32.21
CA ASN A 237 -25.68 -24.94 31.80
C ASN A 237 -25.52 -24.20 30.47
N LEU A 238 -26.47 -24.37 29.54
CA LEU A 238 -26.51 -23.60 28.30
C LEU A 238 -26.80 -22.12 28.57
N ARG A 239 -27.69 -21.85 29.53
CA ARG A 239 -28.05 -20.48 29.91
C ARG A 239 -26.87 -19.75 30.56
N LYS A 240 -26.11 -20.41 31.43
CA LYS A 240 -24.84 -19.87 31.98
C LYS A 240 -23.81 -19.64 30.89
N LEU A 241 -23.57 -20.61 30.02
CA LEU A 241 -22.59 -20.47 28.93
C LEU A 241 -22.93 -19.33 27.96
N ARG A 242 -24.21 -19.17 27.62
CA ARG A 242 -24.70 -18.04 26.81
C ARG A 242 -24.47 -16.70 27.52
N HIS A 243 -24.76 -16.62 28.82
CA HIS A 243 -24.58 -15.40 29.60
C HIS A 243 -23.10 -15.01 29.70
N ASP A 244 -22.22 -15.98 29.92
CA ASP A 244 -20.77 -15.75 30.00
C ASP A 244 -20.19 -15.31 28.65
N LEU A 245 -20.68 -15.88 27.54
CA LEU A 245 -20.27 -15.44 26.20
C LEU A 245 -20.77 -14.02 25.88
N LEU A 246 -22.02 -13.70 26.23
CA LEU A 246 -22.58 -12.35 26.02
C LEU A 246 -21.81 -11.30 26.83
N ASN A 247 -21.49 -11.60 28.09
CA ASN A 247 -20.67 -10.73 28.93
C ASN A 247 -19.24 -10.60 28.42
N PHE A 248 -18.65 -11.69 27.92
CA PHE A 248 -17.32 -11.66 27.31
C PHE A 248 -17.31 -10.83 26.01
N ILE A 249 -18.33 -10.96 25.16
CA ILE A 249 -18.45 -10.19 23.92
C ILE A 249 -18.74 -8.71 24.22
N GLN A 250 -19.62 -8.42 25.18
CA GLN A 250 -19.91 -7.05 25.63
C GLN A 250 -18.71 -6.37 26.28
N SER A 251 -17.89 -7.12 27.02
CA SER A 251 -16.63 -6.59 27.57
C SER A 251 -15.52 -6.48 26.51
N ALA A 252 -15.65 -7.20 25.38
CA ALA A 252 -14.68 -7.16 24.28
C ALA A 252 -14.99 -6.09 23.22
N GLU A 253 -16.25 -5.76 22.91
CA GLU A 253 -16.60 -4.73 21.91
C GLU A 253 -17.95 -4.04 22.19
N ASP A 254 -17.95 -2.70 22.13
CA ASP A 254 -19.11 -1.85 21.85
C ASP A 254 -19.77 -2.29 20.51
N CYS A 255 -20.71 -3.23 20.65
CA CYS A 255 -21.84 -3.59 19.78
C CYS A 255 -21.70 -3.47 18.25
N SER A 256 -21.56 -4.62 17.59
CA SER A 256 -22.45 -5.02 16.47
C SER A 256 -22.47 -6.55 16.32
N ILE A 257 -23.50 -7.21 16.87
CA ILE A 257 -23.63 -8.67 16.84
C ILE A 257 -24.40 -9.11 15.58
N PRO A 258 -23.84 -9.92 14.67
CA PRO A 258 -24.61 -10.65 13.66
C PRO A 258 -25.12 -12.00 14.20
N SER A 259 -26.25 -12.47 13.65
CA SER A 259 -26.89 -13.76 13.95
C SER A 259 -25.99 -14.96 13.64
N VAL A 260 -26.01 -16.00 14.50
CA VAL A 260 -25.31 -17.26 14.25
C VAL A 260 -26.32 -18.33 13.83
N THR A 261 -26.18 -18.83 12.61
CA THR A 261 -26.97 -19.97 12.12
C THR A 261 -26.23 -21.26 12.42
N ALA A 262 -26.87 -22.20 13.12
CA ALA A 262 -26.32 -23.55 13.36
C ALA A 262 -27.06 -24.55 12.45
N HIS A 263 -26.31 -25.36 11.72
CA HIS A 263 -26.86 -26.44 10.91
C HIS A 263 -26.84 -27.72 11.75
N ILE A 264 -28.01 -28.21 12.14
CA ILE A 264 -28.11 -29.42 12.94
C ILE A 264 -28.50 -30.56 12.01
N ILE A 265 -27.58 -31.48 11.76
CA ILE A 265 -27.85 -32.71 11.02
C ILE A 265 -28.37 -33.73 12.05
N LYS A 266 -29.70 -33.87 12.12
CA LYS A 266 -30.35 -34.88 12.97
C LYS A 266 -30.50 -36.24 12.30
N ASP A 267 -30.42 -36.29 10.98
CA ASP A 267 -30.66 -37.50 10.18
C ASP A 267 -29.78 -37.41 8.90
N PRO A 268 -29.04 -38.45 8.47
CA PRO A 268 -28.23 -38.40 7.25
C PRO A 268 -29.02 -38.07 5.96
N ASN A 269 -30.36 -38.18 6.00
CA ASN A 269 -31.25 -37.81 4.89
C ASN A 269 -32.06 -36.51 5.13
N ARG A 270 -31.85 -35.80 6.25
CA ARG A 270 -32.60 -34.58 6.58
C ARG A 270 -31.76 -33.56 7.36
N THR A 271 -31.39 -32.47 6.69
CA THR A 271 -30.73 -31.32 7.31
C THR A 271 -31.79 -30.36 7.84
N GLU A 272 -31.82 -30.11 9.16
CA GLU A 272 -32.64 -29.05 9.73
C GLU A 272 -31.75 -27.82 9.99
N GLU A 273 -32.04 -26.72 9.29
CA GLU A 273 -31.43 -25.44 9.62
C GLU A 273 -32.15 -24.83 10.82
N LYS A 274 -31.44 -24.68 11.94
CA LYS A 274 -31.93 -23.88 13.07
C LYS A 274 -31.11 -22.61 13.18
N THR A 275 -31.69 -21.53 12.68
CA THR A 275 -31.17 -20.18 12.90
C THR A 275 -31.46 -19.75 14.33
N VAL A 276 -30.41 -19.54 15.11
CA VAL A 276 -30.54 -18.93 16.45
C VAL A 276 -30.29 -17.44 16.29
N THR A 277 -31.37 -16.66 16.23
CA THR A 277 -31.29 -15.20 16.24
C THR A 277 -31.14 -14.69 17.67
N PHE A 278 -30.07 -13.95 17.92
CA PHE A 278 -29.80 -13.31 19.21
C PHE A 278 -30.43 -11.93 19.21
N HIS A 279 -31.36 -11.68 20.12
CA HIS A 279 -31.82 -10.35 20.47
C HIS A 279 -31.02 -9.87 21.68
N CYS A 280 -30.44 -8.67 21.60
CA CYS A 280 -30.02 -7.94 22.79
C CYS A 280 -31.26 -7.74 23.66
N GLY A 281 -31.23 -8.32 24.87
CA GLY A 281 -32.25 -8.01 25.88
C GLY A 281 -32.10 -6.56 26.31
N GLU A 282 -33.25 -5.90 26.52
CA GLU A 282 -33.37 -4.66 27.30
C GLU A 282 -32.91 -4.87 28.75
#